data_AF-A0A0G4KVU4-F1
#
_entry.id   AF-A0A0G4KVU4-F1
#
_cell.length_a   1.000
_cell.length_b   1.000
_cell.length_c   1.000
_cell.angle_alpha   90.00
_cell.angle_beta   90.00
_cell.angle_gamma   90.00
#
_symmetry.space_group_name_H-M   'P 1'
#
loop_
_entity.id
_entity.type
_entity.pdbx_description
1 polymer ?
#
loop_
_entity_poly.entity_id
_entity_poly.type
_entity_poly.pdbx_seq_one_letter_code
_entity_poly.pdbx_strand_id
1 'polypeptide(L)'
;MRALISELNLRTGGEYQVYLLLHVRDSSLDIFGDDLTYKYVLDQNVPKEFHGMTILWNDRSVWDIYTAMTEDNERSVHSAQWLSVQKFSLEHPEYDYIWNWEMDA
;
A
#
# COMPACT_ATOMS: atom_id res chain seq x y z
N MET A 1 -2.76 -14.47 7.06
CA MET A 1 -3.23 -13.77 5.86
C MET A 1 -4.26 -14.56 5.05
N ARG A 2 -3.94 -15.74 4.49
CA ARG A 2 -4.93 -16.54 3.72
C ARG A 2 -6.23 -16.85 4.49
N ALA A 3 -6.13 -17.20 5.78
CA ALA A 3 -7.30 -17.42 6.63
C ALA A 3 -8.18 -16.16 6.81
N LEU A 4 -7.57 -14.97 7.00
CA LEU A 4 -8.29 -13.70 7.10
C LEU A 4 -9.06 -13.38 5.83
N ILE A 5 -8.40 -13.52 4.67
CA ILE A 5 -9.01 -13.27 3.36
C ILE A 5 -10.19 -14.23 3.13
N SER A 6 -10.03 -15.52 3.45
CA SER A 6 -11.10 -16.50 3.28
C SER A 6 -12.28 -16.25 4.23
N GLU A 7 -12.04 -15.90 5.50
CA GLU A 7 -13.13 -15.63 6.45
C GLU A 7 -13.92 -14.36 6.11
N LEU A 8 -13.23 -13.28 5.69
CA LEU A 8 -13.88 -12.03 5.28
C LEU A 8 -14.78 -12.23 4.07
N ASN A 9 -14.28 -12.93 3.03
CA ASN A 9 -15.06 -13.20 1.83
C ASN A 9 -16.27 -14.12 2.08
N LEU A 10 -16.16 -15.09 3.00
CA LEU A 10 -17.23 -16.07 3.25
C LEU A 10 -18.34 -15.54 4.15
N ARG A 11 -18.05 -14.62 5.08
CA ARG A 11 -19.02 -14.19 6.10
C ARG A 11 -19.80 -12.92 5.77
N THR A 12 -19.29 -12.07 4.89
CA THR A 12 -19.81 -10.71 4.70
C THR A 12 -20.51 -10.49 3.36
N GLY A 13 -20.51 -11.49 2.47
CA GLY A 13 -21.11 -11.34 1.14
C GLY A 13 -20.35 -10.39 0.20
N GLY A 14 -19.08 -10.07 0.51
CA GLY A 14 -18.24 -9.19 -0.31
C GLY A 14 -18.22 -7.72 0.13
N GLU A 15 -18.69 -7.39 1.33
CA GLU A 15 -18.69 -6.01 1.86
C GLU A 15 -17.30 -5.46 2.18
N TYR A 16 -16.27 -6.31 2.21
CA TYR A 16 -14.91 -5.91 2.59
C TYR A 16 -13.90 -6.37 1.54
N GLN A 17 -13.01 -5.45 1.16
CA GLN A 17 -11.86 -5.74 0.29
C GLN A 17 -10.57 -5.68 1.11
N VAL A 18 -9.70 -6.67 0.89
CA VAL A 18 -8.36 -6.71 1.49
C VAL A 18 -7.35 -6.20 0.47
N TYR A 19 -6.47 -5.31 0.92
CA TYR A 19 -5.32 -4.82 0.15
C TYR A 19 -4.02 -5.06 0.91
N LEU A 20 -2.93 -5.20 0.16
CA LEU A 20 -1.58 -5.22 0.67
C LEU A 20 -0.85 -3.98 0.17
N LEU A 21 -0.49 -3.08 1.08
CA LEU A 21 0.33 -1.92 0.76
C LEU A 21 1.81 -2.29 0.91
N LEU A 22 2.49 -2.57 -0.20
CA LEU A 22 3.89 -2.97 -0.20
C LEU A 22 4.79 -1.74 -0.40
N HIS A 23 5.58 -1.42 0.62
CA HIS A 23 6.55 -0.32 0.54
C HIS A 23 7.80 -0.74 -0.26
N VAL A 24 8.06 -0.04 -1.36
CA VAL A 24 9.29 -0.12 -2.15
C VAL A 24 10.28 0.94 -1.69
N ARG A 25 11.28 0.52 -0.90
CA ARG A 25 12.32 1.41 -0.34
C ARG A 25 13.38 1.85 -1.35
N ASP A 26 13.53 1.11 -2.45
CA ASP A 26 14.51 1.42 -3.49
C ASP A 26 13.98 2.55 -4.39
N SER A 27 14.49 3.76 -4.17
CA SER A 27 14.10 4.95 -4.91
C SER A 27 14.61 4.99 -6.35
N SER A 28 15.46 4.04 -6.76
CA SER A 28 15.92 3.93 -8.15
C SER A 28 14.91 3.23 -9.06
N LEU A 29 13.94 2.52 -8.47
CA LEU A 29 12.89 1.82 -9.19
C LEU A 29 11.73 2.77 -9.50
N ASP A 30 11.48 3.00 -10.80
CA ASP A 30 10.33 3.78 -11.26
C ASP A 30 9.06 2.92 -11.31
N ILE A 31 8.49 2.64 -10.14
CA ILE A 31 7.29 1.81 -10.00
C ILE A 31 6.01 2.49 -10.54
N PHE A 32 6.02 3.78 -10.85
CA PHE A 32 4.82 4.49 -11.35
C PHE A 32 4.92 4.87 -12.83
N GLY A 33 6.14 5.03 -13.36
CA GLY A 33 6.39 5.32 -14.77
C GLY A 33 6.73 4.10 -15.62
N ASP A 34 7.04 2.94 -15.01
CA ASP A 34 7.37 1.71 -15.73
C ASP A 34 6.62 0.47 -15.19
N ASP A 35 5.65 0.02 -15.98
CA ASP A 35 4.86 -1.20 -15.71
C ASP A 35 5.72 -2.46 -15.59
N LEU A 36 6.85 -2.54 -16.31
CA LEU A 36 7.75 -3.69 -16.22
C LEU A 36 8.46 -3.72 -14.86
N THR A 37 8.87 -2.55 -14.36
CA THR A 37 9.43 -2.40 -13.01
C THR A 37 8.40 -2.73 -11.95
N TYR A 38 7.15 -2.24 -12.06
CA TYR A 38 6.07 -2.58 -11.12
C TYR A 38 5.84 -4.10 -11.07
N LYS A 39 5.72 -4.74 -12.24
CA LYS A 39 5.54 -6.19 -12.35
C LYS A 39 6.74 -6.95 -11.78
N TYR A 40 7.96 -6.51 -12.07
CA TYR A 40 9.17 -7.12 -11.54
C TYR A 40 9.18 -7.14 -10.01
N VAL A 41 8.85 -6.01 -9.37
CA VAL A 41 8.78 -5.92 -7.89
C VAL A 41 7.75 -6.91 -7.33
N LEU A 42 6.56 -7.00 -7.94
CA LEU A 42 5.55 -7.98 -7.54
C LEU A 42 6.02 -9.42 -7.73
N ASP A 43 6.59 -9.76 -8.89
CA ASP A 43 7.04 -11.11 -9.20
C ASP A 43 8.16 -11.58 -8.26
N GLN A 44 9.02 -10.68 -7.78
CA GLN A 44 10.11 -11.02 -6.86
C GLN A 44 9.70 -11.10 -5.39
N ASN A 45 8.72 -10.30 -4.94
CA ASN A 45 8.46 -10.11 -3.51
C ASN A 45 7.09 -10.63 -3.07
N VAL A 46 6.17 -10.87 -4.01
CA VAL A 46 4.77 -11.17 -3.70
C VAL A 46 4.37 -12.47 -4.39
N PRO A 47 3.78 -13.43 -3.66
CA PRO A 47 3.15 -14.60 -4.28
C PRO A 47 2.09 -14.20 -5.31
N LYS A 48 2.03 -14.92 -6.44
CA LYS A 48 1.16 -14.58 -7.59
C LYS A 48 -0.30 -14.41 -7.23
N GLU A 49 -0.80 -15.20 -6.28
CA GLU A 49 -2.18 -15.13 -5.82
C GLU A 49 -2.54 -13.81 -5.12
N PHE A 50 -1.56 -13.02 -4.68
CA PHE A 50 -1.77 -11.73 -4.03
C PHE A 50 -1.47 -10.53 -4.92
N HIS A 51 -1.00 -10.74 -6.16
CA HIS A 51 -0.66 -9.65 -7.08
C HIS A 51 -1.84 -8.71 -7.31
N GLY A 52 -3.05 -9.25 -7.52
CA GLY A 52 -4.25 -8.45 -7.78
C GLY A 52 -4.78 -7.65 -6.58
N MET A 53 -4.26 -7.88 -5.37
CA MET A 53 -4.62 -7.12 -4.17
C MET A 53 -3.44 -6.33 -3.60
N THR A 54 -2.30 -6.32 -4.29
CA THR A 54 -1.11 -5.60 -3.84
C THR A 54 -0.98 -4.28 -4.57
N ILE A 55 -0.82 -3.22 -3.79
CA ILE A 55 -0.53 -1.87 -4.27
C ILE A 55 0.88 -1.52 -3.81
N LEU A 56 1.76 -1.25 -4.79
CA LEU A 56 3.09 -0.75 -4.48
C LEU A 56 3.01 0.74 -4.15
N TRP A 57 3.77 1.16 -3.15
CA TRP A 57 3.96 2.58 -2.84
C TRP A 57 5.40 2.85 -2.45
N ASN A 58 5.82 4.10 -2.56
CA ASN A 58 7.12 4.58 -2.09
C ASN A 58 6.99 5.97 -1.44
N ASP A 59 8.03 6.38 -0.72
CA ASP A 59 8.05 7.66 -0.01
C ASP A 59 7.76 8.85 -0.92
N ARG A 60 8.33 8.85 -2.14
CA ARG A 60 8.15 9.94 -3.12
C ARG A 60 6.68 10.16 -3.47
N SER A 61 5.93 9.08 -3.72
CA SER A 61 4.51 9.15 -4.10
C SER A 61 3.62 9.78 -3.03
N VAL A 62 4.06 9.73 -1.78
CA VAL A 62 3.38 10.31 -0.64
C VAL A 62 3.84 11.76 -0.43
N TRP A 63 5.13 12.04 -0.58
CA TRP A 63 5.67 13.40 -0.47
C TRP A 63 5.13 14.37 -1.51
N ASP A 64 4.81 13.89 -2.72
CA ASP A 64 4.17 14.69 -3.76
C ASP A 64 2.79 15.22 -3.34
N ILE A 65 2.14 14.59 -2.35
CA ILE A 65 0.85 15.02 -1.77
C ILE A 65 1.11 15.99 -0.60
N TYR A 66 2.05 15.67 0.28
CA TYR A 66 2.31 16.42 1.52
C TYR A 66 3.49 17.39 1.39
N THR A 67 3.43 18.28 0.41
CA THR A 67 4.53 19.24 0.09
C THR A 67 4.87 20.22 1.24
N ALA A 68 3.95 20.42 2.18
CA ALA A 68 4.17 21.28 3.35
C ALA A 68 5.04 20.62 4.44
N MET A 69 5.23 19.30 4.42
CA MET A 69 6.15 18.60 5.33
C MET A 69 7.56 18.78 4.78
N THR A 70 8.38 19.62 5.41
CA THR A 70 9.70 20.02 4.89
C THR A 70 10.87 19.42 5.66
N GLU A 71 10.64 18.90 6.86
CA GLU A 71 11.69 18.30 7.67
C GLU A 71 11.86 16.79 7.36
N ASP A 72 13.11 16.32 7.30
CA ASP A 72 13.41 14.92 6.93
C ASP A 72 12.87 13.89 7.94
N ASN A 73 12.73 14.28 9.21
CA ASN A 73 12.13 13.48 10.28
C ASN A 73 10.61 13.33 10.13
N GLU A 74 9.90 14.33 9.61
CA GLU A 74 8.45 14.28 9.34
C GLU A 74 8.15 13.33 8.16
N ARG A 75 9.13 13.20 7.25
CA ARG A 75 9.03 12.41 6.02
C ARG A 75 9.39 10.94 6.16
N SER A 76 9.95 10.52 7.30
CA SER A 76 10.40 9.13 7.49
C SER A 76 9.23 8.18 7.73
N VAL A 77 9.27 6.97 7.16
CA VAL A 77 8.21 5.96 7.36
C VAL A 77 7.98 5.61 8.84
N HIS A 78 8.99 5.72 9.70
CA HIS A 78 8.86 5.47 11.14
C HIS A 78 7.99 6.49 11.88
N SER A 79 7.85 7.70 11.34
CA SER A 79 6.96 8.76 11.83
C SER A 79 5.69 8.89 10.99
N ALA A 80 5.70 8.32 9.78
CA ALA A 80 4.73 8.53 8.72
C ALA A 80 3.96 7.27 8.30
N GLN A 81 3.85 6.26 9.17
CA GLN A 81 3.19 4.97 8.88
C GLN A 81 1.77 5.12 8.29
N TRP A 82 1.06 6.18 8.67
CA TRP A 82 -0.30 6.47 8.19
C TRP A 82 -0.36 7.22 6.86
N LEU A 83 0.75 7.78 6.35
CA LEU A 83 0.69 8.58 5.13
C LEU A 83 0.37 7.72 3.89
N SER A 84 0.83 6.47 3.85
CA SER A 84 0.47 5.51 2.79
C SER A 84 -1.02 5.17 2.81
N VAL A 85 -1.60 5.00 4.00
CA VAL A 85 -3.03 4.77 4.20
C VAL A 85 -3.86 5.99 3.80
N GLN A 86 -3.39 7.20 4.14
CA GLN A 86 -4.07 8.43 3.72
C GLN A 86 -4.03 8.61 2.21
N LYS A 87 -2.89 8.37 1.55
CA LYS A 87 -2.79 8.36 0.10
C LYS A 87 -3.76 7.35 -0.51
N PHE A 88 -3.79 6.12 0.00
CA PHE A 88 -4.75 5.10 -0.44
C PHE A 88 -6.20 5.58 -0.30
N SER A 89 -6.57 6.21 0.82
CA SER A 89 -7.91 6.75 1.02
C SER A 89 -8.28 7.86 0.03
N LEU A 90 -7.31 8.67 -0.42
CA LEU A 90 -7.53 9.70 -1.43
C LEU A 90 -7.73 9.10 -2.83
N GLU A 91 -7.02 8.01 -3.13
CA GLU A 91 -7.10 7.30 -4.42
C GLU A 91 -8.31 6.37 -4.51
N HIS A 92 -8.83 5.92 -3.37
CA HIS A 92 -9.97 5.01 -3.26
C HIS A 92 -11.14 5.61 -2.45
N PRO A 93 -11.79 6.68 -2.96
CA PRO A 93 -12.91 7.33 -2.28
C PRO A 93 -14.19 6.47 -2.22
N GLU A 94 -14.20 5.30 -2.88
CA GLU A 94 -15.29 4.33 -2.82
C GLU A 94 -15.44 3.65 -1.45
N TYR A 95 -14.43 3.75 -0.57
CA TYR A 95 -14.47 3.14 0.76
C TYR A 95 -14.84 4.14 1.84
N ASP A 96 -15.94 3.86 2.56
CA ASP A 96 -16.38 4.68 3.69
C ASP A 96 -15.49 4.51 4.94
N TYR A 97 -14.88 3.33 5.10
CA TYR A 97 -14.09 2.98 6.28
C TYR A 97 -12.85 2.17 5.88
N ILE A 98 -11.71 2.48 6.52
CA ILE A 98 -10.42 1.81 6.29
C ILE A 98 -9.84 1.39 7.63
N TRP A 99 -9.42 0.14 7.72
CA TRP A 99 -8.68 -0.40 8.87
C TRP A 99 -7.30 -0.84 8.40
N ASN A 100 -6.26 -0.32 9.04
CA ASN A 100 -4.87 -0.69 8.76
C ASN A 100 -4.34 -1.61 9.87
N TRP A 101 -3.63 -2.67 9.48
CA TRP A 101 -2.92 -3.56 10.40
C TRP A 101 -1.46 -3.69 9.96
N GLU A 102 -0.52 -3.34 10.84
CA GLU A 102 0.88 -3.67 10.65
C GLU A 102 1.16 -5.08 11.19
N MET A 103 1.80 -5.89 10.35
CA MET A 103 2.07 -7.31 10.67
C MET A 103 3.42 -7.49 11.41
N ASP A 104 4.15 -6.41 11.67
CA ASP A 104 5.47 -6.37 12.29
C ASP A 104 5.54 -5.59 13.63
N ALA A 105 4.39 -5.28 14.24
CA ALA A 105 4.32 -4.74 15.60
C ALA A 105 4.59 -5.80 16.68
#